data_AF-A0A1S3DQ63-F1
#
_entry.id   AF-A0A1S3DQ63-F1
#
_cell.length_a   1.000
_cell.length_b   1.000
_cell.length_c   1.000
_cell.angle_alpha   90.00
_cell.angle_beta   90.00
_cell.angle_gamma   90.00
#
_symmetry.space_group_name_H-M   'P 1'
#
loop_
_entity.id
_entity.type
_entity.pdbx_description
1 polymer ?
#
loop_
_entity_poly.entity_id
_entity_poly.type
_entity_poly.pdbx_seq_one_letter_code
_entity_poly.pdbx_strand_id
1 'polypeptide(L)'
;IINEDGTLNETCGEYKGLKRFDARVRIVEALESNGLLRSVKDHEMSIPICSRSRDVVELILKPQWFLDCKEMGQKALHSVSQGELTIDPACHIPAWNIWFENTSAWCISRQLWWGHRLPLYHCEHGWIAAHSLDEAKKKAEAKWGRDSCSTLTQEEDVLDTWFSSALLPFSSLGWPNKTDSEDFQTLYPLSFMETGHDILCFWVARMVILGFYFTGQLPFPKVVLHGMVCDSQDRKMSKSLGNTIEPEHVVHGVTLQELNRILKSQLDAGLMTSDQYKISLATQKSLFPQGIPECGTDALRFTLCQQPVKNVIVHFDANTCALNKRFGNKILNLSKFICCNAELLGISEIPSPDELKALSVSERWILSRLANTIDEVNSNLETFNIHVAARSLKQFLYGDLCDIFVELSKHLLSSQDESVRLSAGNTLVTCLEAGLRLMSPFMPFLMHVLYKYLPQRSDQAVSQCTYPLSKQWSHWKNPDLEQEIATVLEVVSTIRSITNVNNISGKVADGKFSW
;
A
#
# COMPACT_ATOMS: atom_id res chain seq x y z
N ILE A 1 -13.67 -2.09 43.98
CA ILE A 1 -13.04 -3.14 44.81
C ILE A 1 -11.64 -3.52 44.35
N ILE A 2 -11.27 -3.35 43.07
CA ILE A 2 -9.93 -3.66 42.55
C ILE A 2 -9.14 -2.34 42.39
N ASN A 3 -7.88 -2.33 42.83
CA ASN A 3 -6.90 -1.26 42.63
C ASN A 3 -6.23 -1.37 41.24
N GLU A 4 -5.52 -0.32 40.81
CA GLU A 4 -4.84 -0.29 39.50
C GLU A 4 -3.75 -1.37 39.34
N ASP A 5 -3.17 -1.85 40.44
CA ASP A 5 -2.16 -2.92 40.45
C ASP A 5 -2.77 -4.34 40.44
N GLY A 6 -4.10 -4.44 40.31
CA GLY A 6 -4.85 -5.70 40.30
C GLY A 6 -5.03 -6.36 41.67
N THR A 7 -4.76 -5.63 42.77
CA THR A 7 -5.07 -6.08 44.14
C THR A 7 -6.46 -5.65 44.58
N LEU A 8 -7.04 -6.33 45.56
CA LEU A 8 -8.27 -5.89 46.21
C LEU A 8 -8.01 -4.76 47.21
N ASN A 9 -8.89 -3.77 47.19
CA ASN A 9 -8.79 -2.54 47.98
C ASN A 9 -9.19 -2.75 49.46
N GLU A 10 -9.06 -1.66 50.24
CA GLU A 10 -9.36 -1.60 51.68
C GLU A 10 -10.79 -2.04 52.05
N THR A 11 -11.75 -1.92 51.13
CA THR A 11 -13.15 -2.29 51.39
C THR A 11 -13.41 -3.80 51.36
N CYS A 12 -12.40 -4.61 50.99
CA CYS A 12 -12.55 -6.05 50.79
C CYS A 12 -12.23 -6.90 52.04
N GLY A 13 -12.10 -6.29 53.23
CA GLY A 13 -11.91 -7.02 54.49
C GLY A 13 -10.69 -7.94 54.48
N GLU A 14 -10.89 -9.23 54.77
CA GLU A 14 -9.83 -10.25 54.80
C GLU A 14 -9.14 -10.50 53.44
N TYR A 15 -9.78 -10.10 52.34
CA TYR A 15 -9.23 -10.26 50.99
C TYR A 15 -8.39 -9.07 50.53
N LYS A 16 -8.30 -8.02 51.36
CA LYS A 16 -7.48 -6.83 51.08
C LYS A 16 -6.05 -7.22 50.69
N GLY A 17 -5.54 -6.59 49.64
CA GLY A 17 -4.17 -6.78 49.16
C GLY A 17 -3.93 -8.07 48.36
N LEU A 18 -4.91 -8.99 48.31
CA LEU A 18 -4.81 -10.17 47.46
C LEU A 18 -4.94 -9.79 45.98
N LYS A 19 -4.19 -10.50 45.12
CA LYS A 19 -4.37 -10.39 43.67
C LYS A 19 -5.74 -10.96 43.26
N ARG A 20 -6.34 -10.35 42.24
CA ARG A 20 -7.71 -10.65 41.76
C ARG A 20 -8.02 -12.14 41.56
N PHE A 21 -7.06 -12.94 41.08
CA PHE A 21 -7.25 -14.36 40.85
C PHE A 21 -7.11 -15.20 42.12
N ASP A 22 -6.15 -14.87 42.99
CA ASP A 22 -6.00 -15.56 44.29
C ASP A 22 -7.22 -15.29 45.19
N ALA A 23 -7.70 -14.04 45.17
CA ALA A 23 -8.90 -13.66 45.87
C ALA A 23 -10.13 -14.45 45.38
N ARG A 24 -10.23 -14.68 44.06
CA ARG A 24 -11.33 -15.48 43.48
C ARG A 24 -11.36 -16.89 44.07
N VAL A 25 -10.22 -17.56 44.19
CA VAL A 25 -10.14 -18.92 44.78
C VAL A 25 -10.58 -18.90 46.24
N ARG A 26 -10.03 -17.99 47.05
CA ARG A 26 -10.38 -17.89 48.48
C ARG A 26 -11.84 -17.54 48.72
N ILE A 27 -12.43 -16.68 47.87
CA ILE A 27 -13.86 -16.34 47.96
C ILE A 27 -14.72 -17.58 47.71
N VAL A 28 -14.35 -18.43 46.74
CA VAL A 28 -15.09 -19.68 46.48
C VAL A 28 -15.01 -20.63 47.69
N GLU A 29 -13.81 -20.82 48.27
CA GLU A 29 -13.61 -21.63 49.47
C GLU A 29 -14.40 -21.09 50.68
N ALA A 30 -14.43 -19.77 50.86
CA ALA A 30 -15.21 -19.13 51.91
C ALA A 30 -16.72 -19.30 51.70
N LEU A 31 -17.21 -19.17 50.47
CA LEU A 31 -18.62 -19.42 50.15
C LEU A 31 -19.00 -20.88 50.42
N GLU A 32 -18.11 -21.84 50.12
CA GLU A 32 -18.32 -23.26 50.43
C GLU A 32 -18.36 -23.51 51.94
N SER A 33 -17.37 -22.99 52.67
CA SER A 33 -17.25 -23.16 54.13
C SER A 33 -18.43 -22.55 54.89
N ASN A 34 -19.03 -21.48 54.37
CA ASN A 34 -20.20 -20.83 54.95
C ASN A 34 -21.54 -21.41 54.44
N GLY A 35 -21.53 -22.46 53.62
CA GLY A 35 -22.73 -23.07 53.06
C GLY A 35 -23.52 -22.17 52.09
N LEU A 36 -22.87 -21.14 51.54
CA LEU A 36 -23.44 -20.18 50.58
C LEU A 36 -23.20 -20.59 49.11
N LEU A 37 -22.31 -21.56 48.87
CA LEU A 37 -22.00 -22.05 47.54
C LEU A 37 -22.98 -23.13 47.10
N ARG A 38 -23.73 -22.88 46.01
CA ARG A 38 -24.67 -23.86 45.44
C ARG A 38 -23.99 -24.92 44.57
N SER A 39 -23.15 -24.50 43.62
CA SER A 39 -22.40 -25.38 42.71
C SER A 39 -21.37 -24.60 41.93
N VAL A 40 -20.24 -25.22 41.59
CA VAL A 40 -19.26 -24.72 40.62
C VAL A 40 -19.43 -25.52 39.33
N LYS A 41 -19.47 -24.82 38.18
CA LYS A 41 -19.59 -25.43 36.86
C LYS A 41 -18.63 -24.74 35.90
N ASP A 42 -18.07 -25.51 34.98
CA ASP A 42 -17.26 -24.95 33.90
C ASP A 42 -18.11 -24.02 33.04
N HIS A 43 -17.56 -22.84 32.77
CA HIS A 43 -18.22 -21.81 31.97
C HIS A 43 -17.28 -21.34 30.88
N GLU A 44 -17.62 -21.66 29.64
CA GLU A 44 -16.92 -21.14 28.48
C GLU A 44 -17.28 -19.66 28.30
N MET A 45 -16.25 -18.81 28.29
CA MET A 45 -16.41 -17.37 28.16
C MET A 45 -15.29 -16.76 27.31
N SER A 46 -15.58 -15.64 26.65
CA SER A 46 -14.57 -14.84 25.97
C SER A 46 -13.96 -13.85 26.95
N ILE A 47 -12.64 -13.97 27.16
CA ILE A 47 -11.89 -13.10 28.07
C ILE A 47 -11.11 -12.08 27.23
N PRO A 48 -11.30 -10.77 27.46
CA PRO A 48 -10.52 -9.76 26.75
C PRO A 48 -9.06 -9.83 27.20
N ILE A 49 -8.15 -9.94 26.23
CA ILE A 49 -6.70 -10.00 26.45
C ILE A 49 -6.07 -8.77 25.82
N CYS A 50 -5.17 -8.12 26.56
CA CYS A 50 -4.39 -7.01 26.03
C CYS A 50 -3.50 -7.52 24.89
N SER A 51 -3.62 -6.91 23.71
CA SER A 51 -2.87 -7.32 22.52
C SER A 51 -1.34 -7.21 22.69
N ARG A 52 -0.88 -6.33 23.59
CA ARG A 52 0.54 -6.08 23.86
C ARG A 52 1.07 -6.93 25.02
N SER A 53 0.50 -6.81 26.22
CA SER A 53 1.00 -7.51 27.40
C SER A 53 0.55 -8.97 27.50
N ARG A 54 -0.49 -9.36 26.74
CA ARG A 54 -1.16 -10.67 26.82
C ARG A 54 -1.81 -10.96 28.18
N ASP A 55 -1.92 -9.98 29.08
CA ASP A 55 -2.68 -10.11 30.32
C ASP A 55 -4.19 -9.92 30.08
N VAL A 56 -5.00 -10.45 31.00
CA VAL A 56 -6.45 -10.28 31.04
C VAL A 56 -6.78 -8.82 31.33
N VAL A 57 -7.62 -8.21 30.50
CA VAL A 57 -8.09 -6.84 30.67
C VAL A 57 -9.12 -6.77 31.80
N GLU A 58 -8.91 -5.84 32.73
CA GLU A 58 -9.83 -5.54 33.82
C GLU A 58 -10.58 -4.25 33.55
N LEU A 59 -11.87 -4.20 33.93
CA LEU A 59 -12.68 -3.00 33.78
C LEU A 59 -12.67 -2.20 35.08
N ILE A 60 -12.02 -1.03 35.06
CA ILE A 60 -11.89 -0.14 36.22
C ILE A 60 -12.52 1.22 35.87
N LEU A 61 -13.32 1.74 36.79
CA LEU A 61 -13.83 3.11 36.69
C LEU A 61 -12.70 4.08 37.05
N LYS A 62 -12.26 4.87 36.07
CA LYS A 62 -11.23 5.89 36.24
C LYS A 62 -11.67 7.20 35.55
N PRO A 63 -11.48 8.37 36.17
CA PRO A 63 -11.67 9.64 35.49
C PRO A 63 -10.77 9.71 34.25
N GLN A 64 -11.33 10.02 33.10
CA GLN A 64 -10.62 10.09 31.81
C GLN A 64 -11.18 11.24 30.97
N TRP A 65 -10.40 11.70 30.00
CA TRP A 65 -10.79 12.74 29.06
C TRP A 65 -11.44 12.13 27.83
N PHE A 66 -12.63 12.64 27.50
CA PHE A 66 -13.41 12.17 26.36
C PHE A 66 -13.74 13.32 25.41
N LEU A 67 -13.69 13.03 24.11
CA LEU A 67 -14.16 13.91 23.05
C LEU A 67 -15.52 13.43 22.56
N ASP A 68 -16.54 14.28 22.65
CA ASP A 68 -17.84 14.00 22.02
C ASP A 68 -17.69 14.06 20.49
N CYS A 69 -17.94 12.92 19.85
CA CYS A 69 -17.78 12.73 18.41
C CYS A 69 -19.12 12.65 17.67
N LYS A 70 -20.25 12.83 18.35
CA LYS A 70 -21.57 12.54 17.77
C LYS A 70 -21.90 13.44 16.57
N GLU A 71 -21.79 14.76 16.72
CA GLU A 71 -22.09 15.71 15.64
C GLU A 71 -21.13 15.54 14.45
N MET A 72 -19.82 15.43 14.74
CA MET A 72 -18.82 15.26 13.69
C MET A 72 -18.97 13.92 12.97
N GLY A 73 -19.33 12.86 13.69
CA GLY A 73 -19.59 11.54 13.11
C GLY A 73 -20.83 11.54 12.22
N GLN A 74 -21.88 12.25 12.60
CA GLN A 74 -23.04 12.45 11.71
C GLN A 74 -22.64 13.17 10.42
N LYS A 75 -21.83 14.23 10.48
CA LYS A 75 -21.33 14.90 9.27
C LYS A 75 -20.51 13.95 8.38
N ALA A 76 -19.64 13.13 8.97
CA ALA A 76 -18.86 12.12 8.27
C ALA A 76 -19.71 11.00 7.62
N LEU A 77 -20.83 10.64 8.24
CA LEU A 77 -21.80 9.71 7.65
C LEU A 77 -22.50 10.34 6.44
N HIS A 78 -22.94 11.60 6.58
CA HIS A 78 -23.66 12.30 5.51
C HIS A 78 -22.75 12.57 4.31
N SER A 79 -21.48 12.93 4.51
CA SER A 79 -20.56 13.21 3.40
C SER A 79 -20.39 12.04 2.44
N VAL A 80 -20.42 10.79 2.94
CA VAL A 80 -20.41 9.59 2.09
C VAL A 80 -21.76 9.42 1.38
N SER A 81 -22.88 9.58 2.08
CA SER A 81 -24.21 9.44 1.49
C SER A 81 -24.52 10.48 0.39
N GLN A 82 -23.95 11.68 0.50
CA GLN A 82 -24.12 12.78 -0.46
C GLN A 82 -23.08 12.75 -1.60
N GLY A 83 -22.12 11.82 -1.56
CA GLY A 83 -21.08 11.70 -2.57
C GLY A 83 -19.93 12.72 -2.46
N GLU A 84 -19.87 13.52 -1.38
CA GLU A 84 -18.76 14.43 -1.10
C GLU A 84 -17.48 13.66 -0.74
N LEU A 85 -17.64 12.53 -0.04
CA LEU A 85 -16.56 11.61 0.31
C LEU A 85 -16.82 10.25 -0.34
N THR A 86 -15.94 9.83 -1.26
CA THR A 86 -16.01 8.51 -1.88
C THR A 86 -15.09 7.52 -1.17
N ILE A 87 -15.59 6.33 -0.83
CA ILE A 87 -14.79 5.22 -0.31
C ILE A 87 -14.69 4.12 -1.38
N ASP A 88 -13.47 3.80 -1.80
CA ASP A 88 -13.17 2.80 -2.82
C ASP A 88 -12.27 1.70 -2.22
N PRO A 89 -12.68 0.41 -2.22
CA PRO A 89 -13.95 -0.11 -2.75
C PRO A 89 -15.16 0.15 -1.85
N ALA A 90 -16.34 0.25 -2.49
CA ALA A 90 -17.62 0.52 -1.83
C ALA A 90 -18.04 -0.55 -0.80
N CYS A 91 -17.45 -1.75 -0.82
CA CYS A 91 -17.74 -2.80 0.16
C CYS A 91 -17.35 -2.44 1.60
N HIS A 92 -16.53 -1.38 1.80
CA HIS A 92 -16.18 -0.87 3.12
C HIS A 92 -17.16 0.19 3.67
N ILE A 93 -18.08 0.70 2.85
CA ILE A 93 -19.10 1.69 3.27
C ILE A 93 -19.99 1.15 4.42
N PRO A 94 -20.44 -0.12 4.43
CA PRO A 94 -21.20 -0.65 5.56
C PRO A 94 -20.44 -0.57 6.89
N ALA A 95 -19.14 -0.87 6.89
CA ALA A 95 -18.32 -0.78 8.10
C ALA A 95 -18.17 0.68 8.58
N TRP A 96 -18.01 1.62 7.64
CA TRP A 96 -18.01 3.06 7.92
C TRP A 96 -19.31 3.52 8.57
N ASN A 97 -20.45 3.10 8.01
CA ASN A 97 -21.77 3.48 8.52
C ASN A 97 -22.00 2.94 9.92
N ILE A 98 -21.76 1.65 10.14
CA ILE A 98 -21.89 0.99 11.45
C ILE A 98 -21.01 1.69 12.50
N TRP A 99 -19.80 2.10 12.14
CA TRP A 99 -18.90 2.81 13.04
C TRP A 99 -19.48 4.15 13.51
N PHE A 100 -20.00 4.96 12.58
CA PHE A 100 -20.54 6.28 12.91
C PHE A 100 -21.94 6.25 13.54
N GLU A 101 -22.77 5.28 13.19
CA GLU A 101 -24.06 5.03 13.84
C GLU A 101 -23.90 4.67 15.33
N ASN A 102 -22.83 3.96 15.68
CA ASN A 102 -22.54 3.52 17.05
C ASN A 102 -21.44 4.35 17.73
N THR A 103 -21.05 5.50 17.18
CA THR A 103 -19.95 6.29 17.72
C THR A 103 -20.31 6.85 19.10
N SER A 104 -19.58 6.39 20.11
CA SER A 104 -19.58 6.96 21.47
C SER A 104 -18.53 8.06 21.61
N ALA A 105 -18.53 8.74 22.76
CA ALA A 105 -17.45 9.65 23.12
C ALA A 105 -16.10 8.91 23.08
N TRP A 106 -15.11 9.53 22.43
CA TRP A 106 -13.78 8.95 22.26
C TRP A 106 -12.91 9.28 23.46
N CYS A 107 -12.45 8.26 24.20
CA CYS A 107 -11.46 8.44 25.25
C CYS A 107 -10.10 8.83 24.65
N ILE A 108 -9.68 10.08 24.87
CA ILE A 108 -8.45 10.66 24.31
C ILE A 108 -7.28 10.66 25.28
N SER A 109 -7.48 10.41 26.58
CA SER A 109 -6.39 10.34 27.56
C SER A 109 -5.79 8.94 27.68
N ARG A 110 -4.49 8.87 27.94
CA ARG A 110 -3.72 7.64 28.13
C ARG A 110 -2.71 7.86 29.27
N GLN A 111 -2.61 6.87 30.16
CA GLN A 111 -1.63 6.85 31.25
C GLN A 111 -0.31 6.24 30.75
N LEU A 112 0.28 6.89 29.75
CA LEU A 112 1.53 6.49 29.11
C LEU A 112 2.55 7.60 29.25
N TRP A 113 3.83 7.25 29.26
CA TRP A 113 4.92 8.24 29.32
C TRP A 113 5.22 8.86 27.96
N TRP A 114 4.94 8.15 26.87
CA TRP A 114 5.18 8.61 25.51
C TRP A 114 3.89 9.08 24.86
N GLY A 115 3.78 10.39 24.63
CA GLY A 115 2.67 11.02 23.95
C GLY A 115 2.64 12.52 24.20
N HIS A 116 1.68 13.20 23.56
CA HIS A 116 1.52 14.64 23.73
C HIS A 116 0.74 14.88 25.02
N ARG A 117 1.36 15.54 25.99
CA ARG A 117 0.72 15.82 27.28
C ARG A 117 -0.53 16.68 27.11
N LEU A 118 -1.62 16.36 27.81
CA LEU A 118 -2.83 17.16 27.68
C LEU A 118 -2.58 18.61 28.14
N PRO A 119 -3.03 19.62 27.38
CA PRO A 119 -2.85 21.04 27.71
C PRO A 119 -3.90 21.50 28.73
N LEU A 120 -4.06 20.74 29.83
CA LEU A 120 -5.09 20.92 30.84
C LEU A 120 -4.43 21.13 32.21
N TYR A 121 -4.89 22.13 32.95
CA TYR A 121 -4.36 22.52 34.24
C TYR A 121 -5.47 22.48 35.28
N HIS A 122 -5.20 21.88 36.44
CA HIS A 122 -6.12 21.76 37.55
C HIS A 122 -5.76 22.72 38.68
N CYS A 123 -6.77 23.36 39.27
CA CYS A 123 -6.68 23.97 40.61
C CYS A 123 -7.91 23.59 41.46
N GLU A 124 -7.96 24.09 42.69
CA GLU A 124 -9.04 23.84 43.67
C GLU A 124 -10.46 24.10 43.13
N HIS A 125 -10.58 24.99 42.14
CA HIS A 125 -11.86 25.38 41.51
C HIS A 125 -12.21 24.58 40.23
N GLY A 126 -11.28 23.78 39.70
CA GLY A 126 -11.49 22.92 38.53
C GLY A 126 -10.41 23.02 37.44
N TRP A 127 -10.77 22.58 36.24
CA TRP A 127 -9.85 22.45 35.10
C TRP A 127 -9.86 23.65 34.13
N ILE A 128 -8.70 23.96 33.55
CA ILE A 128 -8.46 25.01 32.55
C ILE A 128 -7.65 24.44 31.39
N ALA A 129 -8.12 24.65 30.15
CA ALA A 129 -7.35 24.37 28.94
C ALA A 129 -6.48 25.56 28.53
N ALA A 130 -5.18 25.35 28.35
CA ALA A 130 -4.20 26.39 28.01
C ALA A 130 -2.93 25.78 27.40
N HIS A 131 -2.23 26.50 26.52
CA HIS A 131 -0.98 26.04 25.92
C HIS A 131 0.23 26.16 26.84
N SER A 132 0.13 26.98 27.88
CA SER A 132 1.18 27.18 28.87
C SER A 132 0.62 27.46 30.26
N LEU A 133 1.47 27.31 31.27
CA LEU A 133 1.12 27.63 32.66
C LEU A 133 0.74 29.11 32.83
N ASP A 134 1.41 30.02 32.11
CA ASP A 134 1.12 31.46 32.19
C ASP A 134 -0.23 31.80 31.56
N GLU A 135 -0.58 31.15 30.46
CA GLU A 135 -1.92 31.27 29.87
C GLU A 135 -2.98 30.68 30.81
N ALA A 136 -2.69 29.53 31.44
CA ALA A 136 -3.58 28.90 32.41
C ALA A 136 -3.87 29.83 33.61
N LYS A 137 -2.84 30.49 34.16
CA LYS A 137 -2.97 31.48 35.24
C LYS A 137 -3.88 32.64 34.84
N LYS A 138 -3.63 33.25 33.68
CA LYS A 138 -4.47 34.36 33.16
C LYS A 138 -5.92 33.93 32.99
N LYS A 139 -6.17 32.74 32.46
CA LYS A 139 -7.53 32.17 32.32
C LYS A 139 -8.17 31.88 33.68
N ALA A 140 -7.41 31.41 34.67
CA ALA A 140 -7.88 31.18 36.03
C ALA A 140 -8.33 32.49 36.70
N GLU A 141 -7.47 33.51 36.62
CA GLU A 141 -7.75 34.83 37.20
C GLU A 141 -8.99 35.48 36.59
N ALA A 142 -9.15 35.36 35.26
CA ALA A 142 -10.31 35.89 34.56
C ALA A 142 -11.61 35.15 34.94
N LYS A 143 -11.53 33.86 35.26
CA LYS A 143 -12.71 33.03 35.55
C LYS A 143 -13.12 33.06 37.02
N TRP A 144 -12.16 33.11 37.94
CA TRP A 144 -12.42 32.96 39.38
C TRP A 144 -11.93 34.13 40.24
N GLY A 145 -11.16 35.06 39.69
CA GLY A 145 -10.59 36.21 40.40
C GLY A 145 -9.08 36.07 40.64
N ARG A 146 -8.42 37.18 40.96
CA ARG A 146 -6.99 37.16 41.32
C ARG A 146 -6.77 36.31 42.55
N ASP A 147 -5.62 35.63 42.59
CA ASP A 147 -5.18 34.76 43.70
C ASP A 147 -6.16 33.62 44.05
N SER A 148 -7.12 33.33 43.16
CA SER A 148 -8.16 32.32 43.42
C SER A 148 -7.68 30.88 43.17
N CYS A 149 -6.54 30.70 42.48
CA CYS A 149 -5.91 29.38 42.34
C CYS A 149 -4.48 29.44 42.90
N SER A 150 -4.30 28.83 44.08
CA SER A 150 -3.04 28.77 44.84
C SER A 150 -1.94 28.01 44.08
N THR A 151 -2.30 26.92 43.40
CA THR A 151 -1.40 26.08 42.61
C THR A 151 -2.15 25.54 41.39
N LEU A 152 -1.49 25.58 40.23
CA LEU A 152 -1.96 24.96 38.99
C LEU A 152 -1.05 23.79 38.64
N THR A 153 -1.61 22.59 38.58
CA THR A 153 -0.90 21.38 38.16
C THR A 153 -1.40 20.97 36.79
N GLN A 154 -0.50 20.77 35.84
CA GLN A 154 -0.88 20.28 34.52
C GLN A 154 -1.17 18.77 34.59
N GLU A 155 -2.18 18.33 33.85
CA GLU A 155 -2.56 16.93 33.64
C GLU A 155 -1.34 16.08 33.27
N GLU A 156 -1.22 14.90 33.86
CA GLU A 156 -0.10 13.97 33.62
C GLU A 156 -0.40 13.00 32.46
N ASP A 157 -1.68 12.78 32.16
CA ASP A 157 -2.09 11.99 31.01
C ASP A 157 -1.55 12.56 29.68
N VAL A 158 -1.31 11.65 28.74
CA VAL A 158 -0.97 11.98 27.35
C VAL A 158 -2.13 11.66 26.40
N LEU A 159 -2.15 12.33 25.26
CA LEU A 159 -3.14 12.12 24.22
C LEU A 159 -2.95 10.75 23.55
N ASP A 160 -4.08 10.15 23.18
CA ASP A 160 -4.15 8.98 22.31
C ASP A 160 -3.35 9.22 21.02
N THR A 161 -2.57 8.22 20.59
CA THR A 161 -1.75 8.34 19.37
C THR A 161 -2.62 8.63 18.15
N TRP A 162 -3.84 8.08 18.11
CA TRP A 162 -4.79 8.37 17.04
C TRP A 162 -5.25 9.84 16.99
N PHE A 163 -5.17 10.57 18.10
CA PHE A 163 -5.48 12.00 18.13
C PHE A 163 -4.49 12.81 17.32
N SER A 164 -3.19 12.62 17.54
CA SER A 164 -2.18 13.33 16.75
C SER A 164 -2.14 12.85 15.30
N SER A 165 -2.24 11.53 15.07
CA SER A 165 -2.28 10.98 13.70
C SER A 165 -3.48 11.46 12.89
N ALA A 166 -4.62 11.75 13.54
CA ALA A 166 -5.81 12.27 12.87
C ALA A 166 -5.68 13.72 12.40
N LEU A 167 -4.69 14.48 12.91
CA LEU A 167 -4.42 15.84 12.46
C LEU A 167 -3.52 15.90 11.22
N LEU A 168 -2.92 14.77 10.83
CA LEU A 168 -1.89 14.69 9.79
C LEU A 168 -2.25 15.42 8.48
N PRO A 169 -3.49 15.34 7.93
CA PRO A 169 -3.80 15.94 6.64
C PRO A 169 -3.61 17.47 6.57
N PHE A 170 -3.57 18.15 7.73
CA PHE A 170 -3.44 19.59 7.79
C PHE A 170 -2.32 20.06 8.73
N SER A 171 -1.96 19.29 9.76
CA SER A 171 -0.89 19.67 10.69
C SER A 171 0.48 19.71 10.02
N SER A 172 0.73 18.86 9.02
CA SER A 172 1.97 18.89 8.24
C SER A 172 2.06 20.07 7.29
N LEU A 173 0.94 20.76 7.03
CA LEU A 173 0.83 21.89 6.11
C LEU A 173 0.83 23.22 6.85
N GLY A 174 1.32 23.30 8.09
CA GLY A 174 1.41 24.56 8.84
C GLY A 174 0.16 24.97 9.63
N TRP A 175 -0.89 24.15 9.67
CA TRP A 175 -1.98 24.33 10.65
C TRP A 175 -1.42 24.25 12.09
N PRO A 176 -1.85 25.12 13.03
CA PRO A 176 -3.04 25.98 13.00
C PRO A 176 -2.87 27.37 12.36
N ASN A 177 -1.69 27.74 11.86
CA ASN A 177 -1.40 29.06 11.29
C ASN A 177 -1.89 29.17 9.83
N LYS A 178 -3.20 28.96 9.61
CA LYS A 178 -3.83 28.81 8.29
C LYS A 178 -3.55 29.95 7.31
N THR A 179 -3.53 31.20 7.80
CA THR A 179 -3.37 32.40 6.96
C THR A 179 -1.94 32.61 6.49
N ASP A 180 -0.98 32.09 7.25
CA ASP A 180 0.44 32.38 7.05
C ASP A 180 1.16 31.22 6.35
N SER A 181 0.46 30.09 6.14
CA SER A 181 0.99 28.94 5.44
C SER A 181 0.46 28.85 4.00
N GLU A 182 1.36 29.06 3.05
CA GLU A 182 1.13 28.83 1.62
C GLU A 182 0.79 27.36 1.32
N ASP A 183 1.46 26.42 2.01
CA ASP A 183 1.21 24.98 1.88
C ASP A 183 -0.23 24.63 2.27
N PHE A 184 -0.74 25.17 3.39
CA PHE A 184 -2.13 24.93 3.78
C PHE A 184 -3.11 25.45 2.71
N GLN A 185 -2.86 26.63 2.16
CA GLN A 185 -3.76 27.25 1.19
C GLN A 185 -3.76 26.55 -0.18
N THR A 186 -2.61 25.99 -0.56
CA THR A 186 -2.42 25.41 -1.90
C THR A 186 -2.67 23.90 -1.92
N LEU A 187 -2.34 23.20 -0.84
CA LEU A 187 -2.31 21.73 -0.80
C LEU A 187 -3.45 21.11 0.02
N TYR A 188 -4.21 21.91 0.79
CA TYR A 188 -5.38 21.42 1.53
C TYR A 188 -6.69 21.90 0.88
N PRO A 189 -7.67 21.02 0.65
CA PRO A 189 -7.71 19.59 1.02
C PRO A 189 -6.84 18.71 0.11
N LEU A 190 -6.45 17.54 0.61
CA LEU A 190 -5.69 16.56 -0.18
C LEU A 190 -6.57 15.95 -1.29
N SER A 191 -5.97 15.50 -2.39
CA SER A 191 -6.71 14.90 -3.51
C SER A 191 -7.38 13.56 -3.16
N PHE A 192 -6.71 12.71 -2.37
CA PHE A 192 -7.24 11.46 -1.85
C PHE A 192 -6.39 10.95 -0.68
N MET A 193 -6.92 10.00 0.09
CA MET A 193 -6.20 9.25 1.14
C MET A 193 -6.11 7.78 0.75
N GLU A 194 -4.90 7.23 0.75
CA GLU A 194 -4.64 5.81 0.50
C GLU A 194 -4.16 5.12 1.78
N THR A 195 -4.75 3.97 2.12
CA THR A 195 -4.34 3.18 3.28
C THR A 195 -4.95 1.78 3.30
N GLY A 196 -4.52 0.93 4.25
CA GLY A 196 -5.11 -0.38 4.49
C GLY A 196 -6.51 -0.26 5.10
N HIS A 197 -7.42 -1.15 4.72
CA HIS A 197 -8.80 -1.15 5.25
C HIS A 197 -8.88 -1.39 6.78
N ASP A 198 -7.84 -1.94 7.40
CA ASP A 198 -7.78 -2.25 8.83
C ASP A 198 -7.77 -1.00 9.72
N ILE A 199 -7.34 0.15 9.20
CA ILE A 199 -7.33 1.43 9.92
C ILE A 199 -8.33 2.46 9.39
N LEU A 200 -9.30 2.03 8.57
CA LEU A 200 -10.41 2.88 8.12
C LEU A 200 -11.15 3.55 9.30
N CYS A 201 -11.56 2.76 10.29
CA CYS A 201 -12.35 3.26 11.43
C CYS A 201 -11.49 3.91 12.53
N PHE A 202 -10.22 3.52 12.65
CA PHE A 202 -9.34 4.04 13.70
C PHE A 202 -8.60 5.31 13.30
N TRP A 203 -8.29 5.46 12.01
CA TRP A 203 -7.49 6.58 11.52
C TRP A 203 -8.26 7.45 10.54
N VAL A 204 -8.76 6.89 9.43
CA VAL A 204 -9.45 7.66 8.37
C VAL A 204 -10.69 8.36 8.90
N ALA A 205 -11.53 7.63 9.63
CA ALA A 205 -12.69 8.19 10.31
C ALA A 205 -12.31 9.35 11.25
N ARG A 206 -11.19 9.23 11.98
CA ARG A 206 -10.71 10.27 12.90
C ARG A 206 -10.18 11.49 12.15
N MET A 207 -9.48 11.30 11.04
CA MET A 207 -9.05 12.40 10.16
C MET A 207 -10.25 13.17 9.60
N VAL A 208 -11.30 12.47 9.18
CA VAL A 208 -12.52 13.11 8.64
C VAL A 208 -13.22 13.95 9.71
N ILE A 209 -13.47 13.41 10.91
CA ILE A 209 -14.17 14.17 11.96
C ILE A 209 -13.35 15.38 12.44
N LEU A 210 -12.03 15.23 12.64
CA LEU A 210 -11.18 16.33 13.10
C LEU A 210 -10.92 17.34 11.99
N GLY A 211 -10.83 16.90 10.73
CA GLY A 211 -10.79 17.76 9.56
C GLY A 211 -12.01 18.68 9.53
N PHE A 212 -13.22 18.10 9.55
CA PHE A 212 -14.45 18.90 9.61
C PHE A 212 -14.45 19.89 10.77
N TYR A 213 -14.07 19.45 11.96
CA TYR A 213 -14.10 20.30 13.15
C TYR A 213 -13.11 21.47 13.09
N PHE A 214 -11.86 21.21 12.72
CA PHE A 214 -10.81 22.23 12.77
C PHE A 214 -10.72 23.07 11.49
N THR A 215 -11.11 22.55 10.34
CA THR A 215 -10.95 23.23 9.05
C THR A 215 -12.29 23.64 8.42
N GLY A 216 -13.40 23.03 8.84
CA GLY A 216 -14.73 23.28 8.28
C GLY A 216 -15.00 22.53 6.97
N GLN A 217 -14.06 21.74 6.47
CA GLN A 217 -14.18 20.98 5.23
C GLN A 217 -13.57 19.58 5.35
N LEU A 218 -13.83 18.73 4.35
CA LEU A 218 -13.22 17.40 4.27
C LEU A 218 -11.70 17.50 4.11
N PRO A 219 -10.91 16.63 4.78
CA PRO A 219 -9.46 16.58 4.56
C PRO A 219 -9.07 16.01 3.20
N PHE A 220 -9.94 15.21 2.60
CA PHE A 220 -9.81 14.60 1.28
C PHE A 220 -11.20 14.18 0.77
N PRO A 221 -11.49 14.26 -0.54
CA PRO A 221 -12.78 13.87 -1.12
C PRO A 221 -12.86 12.37 -1.45
N LYS A 222 -11.73 11.63 -1.43
CA LYS A 222 -11.68 10.21 -1.79
C LYS A 222 -10.77 9.42 -0.85
N VAL A 223 -11.21 8.24 -0.46
CA VAL A 223 -10.43 7.24 0.29
C VAL A 223 -10.27 6.01 -0.58
N VAL A 224 -9.04 5.58 -0.80
CA VAL A 224 -8.69 4.37 -1.54
C VAL A 224 -8.10 3.37 -0.57
N LEU A 225 -8.78 2.24 -0.41
CA LEU A 225 -8.42 1.21 0.55
C LEU A 225 -7.81 0.02 -0.15
N HIS A 226 -6.67 -0.43 0.35
CA HIS A 226 -6.05 -1.68 -0.08
C HIS A 226 -6.22 -2.79 0.97
N GLY A 227 -6.08 -4.03 0.49
CA GLY A 227 -6.05 -5.23 1.31
C GLY A 227 -4.78 -5.40 2.12
N MET A 228 -4.80 -6.40 2.98
CA MET A 228 -3.62 -6.79 3.75
C MET A 228 -2.77 -7.75 2.93
N VAL A 229 -1.46 -7.51 2.91
CA VAL A 229 -0.52 -8.45 2.28
C VAL A 229 -0.42 -9.72 3.11
N CYS A 230 -0.74 -10.85 2.49
CA CYS A 230 -0.67 -12.18 3.06
C CYS A 230 0.46 -13.00 2.43
N ASP A 231 0.86 -14.07 3.12
CA ASP A 231 1.82 -15.03 2.58
C ASP A 231 1.22 -15.83 1.40
N SER A 232 2.03 -16.71 0.80
CA SER A 232 1.62 -17.57 -0.31
C SER A 232 0.53 -18.61 0.03
N GLN A 233 0.12 -18.68 1.29
CA GLN A 233 -0.97 -19.51 1.80
C GLN A 233 -2.16 -18.66 2.28
N ASP A 234 -2.22 -17.39 1.88
CA ASP A 234 -3.24 -16.40 2.21
C ASP A 234 -3.40 -16.11 3.71
N ARG A 235 -2.38 -16.43 4.52
CA ARG A 235 -2.35 -16.11 5.95
C ARG A 235 -1.76 -14.72 6.15
N LYS A 236 -2.37 -13.94 7.05
CA LYS A 236 -1.83 -12.65 7.47
C LYS A 236 -0.38 -12.82 7.92
N MET A 237 0.54 -12.04 7.35
CA MET A 237 1.94 -12.09 7.76
C MET A 237 2.09 -11.57 9.19
N SER A 238 2.73 -12.36 10.06
CA SER A 238 3.00 -11.96 11.44
C SER A 238 4.24 -12.65 12.01
N LYS A 239 4.92 -11.96 12.93
CA LYS A 239 6.08 -12.51 13.66
C LYS A 239 5.72 -13.75 14.45
N SER A 240 4.48 -13.85 14.96
CA SER A 240 4.03 -15.01 15.73
C SER A 240 3.81 -16.25 14.87
N LEU A 241 3.49 -16.10 13.58
CA LEU A 241 3.36 -17.19 12.63
C LEU A 241 4.70 -17.52 11.93
N GLY A 242 5.72 -16.67 12.09
CA GLY A 242 7.03 -16.86 11.44
C GLY A 242 6.96 -16.81 9.91
N ASN A 243 5.90 -16.23 9.34
CA ASN A 243 5.67 -16.14 7.89
C ASN A 243 5.91 -14.72 7.34
N THR A 244 6.44 -13.80 8.15
CA THR A 244 6.79 -12.45 7.71
C THR A 244 7.96 -12.49 6.73
N ILE A 245 7.74 -11.96 5.53
CA ILE A 245 8.79 -11.68 4.56
C ILE A 245 9.08 -10.18 4.60
N GLU A 246 10.28 -9.80 5.02
CA GLU A 246 10.69 -8.40 5.03
C GLU A 246 10.99 -7.93 3.60
N PRO A 247 10.60 -6.70 3.21
CA PRO A 247 10.90 -6.16 1.88
C PRO A 247 12.38 -6.24 1.52
N GLU A 248 13.25 -5.95 2.48
CA GLU A 248 14.71 -5.99 2.33
C GLU A 248 15.22 -7.38 1.93
N HIS A 249 14.62 -8.45 2.46
CA HIS A 249 14.96 -9.83 2.09
C HIS A 249 14.66 -10.13 0.61
N VAL A 250 13.68 -9.46 0.02
CA VAL A 250 13.32 -9.62 -1.40
C VAL A 250 14.22 -8.72 -2.26
N VAL A 251 14.50 -7.50 -1.80
CA VAL A 251 15.34 -6.54 -2.53
C VAL A 251 16.78 -7.05 -2.63
N HIS A 252 17.38 -7.42 -1.50
CA HIS A 252 18.79 -7.82 -1.41
C HIS A 252 19.03 -9.33 -1.45
N GLY A 253 17.96 -10.12 -1.35
CA GLY A 253 18.07 -11.57 -1.19
C GLY A 253 18.45 -11.96 0.25
N VAL A 254 18.12 -13.18 0.63
CA VAL A 254 18.47 -13.73 1.96
C VAL A 254 18.61 -15.23 1.87
N THR A 255 19.64 -15.78 2.52
CA THR A 255 19.87 -17.23 2.52
C THR A 255 18.90 -17.95 3.47
N LEU A 256 18.67 -19.24 3.23
CA LEU A 256 17.86 -20.06 4.14
C LEU A 256 18.45 -20.10 5.56
N GLN A 257 19.77 -20.07 5.70
CA GLN A 257 20.43 -20.05 7.02
C GLN A 257 20.08 -18.79 7.80
N GLU A 258 20.06 -17.65 7.12
CA GLU A 258 19.73 -16.36 7.74
C GLU A 258 18.24 -16.26 8.08
N LEU A 259 17.35 -16.74 7.20
CA LEU A 259 15.92 -16.86 7.51
C LEU A 259 15.66 -17.71 8.77
N ASN A 260 16.36 -18.84 8.89
CA ASN A 260 16.27 -19.71 10.07
C ASN A 260 16.81 -19.01 11.34
N ARG A 261 17.87 -18.19 11.20
CA ARG A 261 18.43 -17.38 12.30
C ARG A 261 17.42 -16.35 12.80
N ILE A 262 16.69 -15.71 11.90
CA ILE A 262 15.62 -14.75 12.22
C ILE A 262 14.45 -15.45 12.93
N LEU A 263 14.03 -16.63 12.46
CA LEU A 263 13.01 -17.41 13.17
C LEU A 263 13.47 -17.79 14.58
N LYS A 264 14.76 -18.13 14.73
CA LYS A 264 15.32 -18.48 16.04
C LYS A 264 15.30 -17.28 16.98
N SER A 265 15.68 -16.09 16.51
CA SER A 265 15.63 -14.88 17.35
C SER A 265 14.20 -14.50 17.76
N GLN A 266 13.20 -14.72 16.88
CA GLN A 266 11.79 -14.51 17.21
C GLN A 266 11.28 -15.48 18.29
N LEU A 267 11.71 -16.74 18.24
CA LEU A 267 11.43 -17.73 19.30
C LEU A 267 12.10 -17.31 20.62
N ASP A 268 13.37 -16.91 20.57
CA ASP A 268 14.14 -16.52 21.76
C ASP A 268 13.57 -15.24 22.41
N ALA A 269 12.98 -14.34 21.60
CA ALA A 269 12.25 -13.16 22.07
C ALA A 269 10.83 -13.46 22.60
N GLY A 270 10.39 -14.73 22.60
CA GLY A 270 9.07 -15.13 23.10
C GLY A 270 7.90 -14.71 22.19
N LEU A 271 8.16 -14.37 20.92
CA LEU A 271 7.12 -13.92 19.99
C LEU A 271 6.34 -15.09 19.36
N MET A 272 6.84 -16.32 19.48
CA MET A 272 6.33 -17.52 18.82
C MET A 272 6.51 -18.75 19.72
N THR A 273 5.66 -19.77 19.55
CA THR A 273 5.75 -21.04 20.29
C THR A 273 6.74 -22.00 19.65
N SER A 274 7.25 -22.98 20.42
CA SER A 274 8.18 -23.99 19.90
C SER A 274 7.58 -24.88 18.81
N ASP A 275 6.28 -25.13 18.84
CA ASP A 275 5.59 -25.91 17.81
C ASP A 275 5.45 -25.11 16.51
N GLN A 276 5.06 -23.84 16.63
CA GLN A 276 4.99 -22.94 15.48
C GLN A 276 6.36 -22.74 14.83
N TYR A 277 7.43 -22.64 15.62
CA TYR A 277 8.80 -22.56 15.11
C TYR A 277 9.17 -23.75 14.20
N LYS A 278 8.82 -24.98 14.58
CA LYS A 278 9.08 -26.18 13.77
C LYS A 278 8.31 -26.14 12.45
N ILE A 279 7.04 -25.71 12.49
CA ILE A 279 6.19 -25.55 11.30
C ILE A 279 6.79 -24.49 10.36
N SER A 280 7.19 -23.34 10.90
CA SER A 280 7.76 -22.24 10.11
C SER A 280 9.10 -22.62 9.46
N LEU A 281 9.97 -23.36 10.15
CA LEU A 281 11.21 -23.89 9.57
C LEU A 281 10.95 -24.83 8.39
N ALA A 282 10.02 -25.78 8.54
CA ALA A 282 9.65 -26.71 7.48
C ALA A 282 9.05 -25.96 6.27
N THR A 283 8.21 -24.98 6.55
CA THR A 283 7.57 -24.12 5.53
C THR A 283 8.62 -23.30 4.76
N GLN A 284 9.53 -22.62 5.46
CA GLN A 284 10.59 -21.83 4.82
C GLN A 284 11.51 -22.69 3.96
N LYS A 285 11.89 -23.88 4.43
CA LYS A 285 12.70 -24.82 3.64
C LYS A 285 11.98 -25.28 2.38
N SER A 286 10.66 -25.48 2.45
CA SER A 286 9.85 -25.88 1.30
C SER A 286 9.67 -24.75 0.29
N LEU A 287 9.41 -23.53 0.75
CA LEU A 287 9.15 -22.38 -0.12
C LEU A 287 10.45 -21.78 -0.69
N PHE A 288 11.51 -21.78 0.12
CA PHE A 288 12.79 -21.10 -0.16
C PHE A 288 13.96 -22.05 0.10
N PRO A 289 14.11 -23.14 -0.68
CA PRO A 289 15.13 -24.16 -0.43
C PRO A 289 16.57 -23.61 -0.48
N GLN A 290 16.81 -22.56 -1.25
CA GLN A 290 18.08 -21.85 -1.36
C GLN A 290 18.05 -20.47 -0.69
N GLY A 291 16.96 -20.12 0.00
CA GLY A 291 16.64 -18.76 0.42
C GLY A 291 15.83 -17.98 -0.62
N ILE A 292 15.58 -16.70 -0.34
CA ILE A 292 14.88 -15.78 -1.24
C ILE A 292 15.94 -15.16 -2.17
N PRO A 293 15.77 -15.27 -3.50
CA PRO A 293 16.72 -14.68 -4.43
C PRO A 293 16.65 -13.15 -4.40
N GLU A 294 17.78 -12.50 -4.63
CA GLU A 294 17.84 -11.05 -4.82
C GLU A 294 17.00 -10.64 -6.04
N CYS A 295 15.93 -9.87 -5.82
CA CYS A 295 15.01 -9.43 -6.87
C CYS A 295 15.17 -7.94 -7.22
N GLY A 296 15.63 -7.11 -6.28
CA GLY A 296 15.69 -5.66 -6.43
C GLY A 296 14.33 -4.95 -6.25
N THR A 297 14.39 -3.63 -6.05
CA THR A 297 13.24 -2.80 -5.67
C THR A 297 12.16 -2.74 -6.75
N ASP A 298 12.51 -2.59 -8.02
CA ASP A 298 11.53 -2.50 -9.11
C ASP A 298 10.74 -3.79 -9.28
N ALA A 299 11.40 -4.95 -9.13
CA ALA A 299 10.73 -6.23 -9.23
C ALA A 299 9.72 -6.41 -8.09
N LEU A 300 10.06 -6.00 -6.87
CA LEU A 300 9.15 -6.01 -5.73
C LEU A 300 7.96 -5.07 -5.96
N ARG A 301 8.21 -3.81 -6.33
CA ARG A 301 7.16 -2.81 -6.62
C ARG A 301 6.20 -3.33 -7.69
N PHE A 302 6.74 -3.79 -8.82
CA PHE A 302 5.92 -4.27 -9.93
C PHE A 302 5.10 -5.49 -9.56
N THR A 303 5.64 -6.39 -8.74
CA THR A 303 4.91 -7.58 -8.27
C THR A 303 3.72 -7.19 -7.40
N LEU A 304 3.89 -6.23 -6.48
CA LEU A 304 2.79 -5.73 -5.65
C LEU A 304 1.76 -4.98 -6.48
N CYS A 305 2.19 -4.14 -7.42
CA CYS A 305 1.29 -3.43 -8.33
C CYS A 305 0.45 -4.35 -9.21
N GLN A 306 0.92 -5.57 -9.51
CA GLN A 306 0.19 -6.59 -10.28
C GLN A 306 -0.89 -7.32 -9.49
N GLN A 307 -0.95 -7.14 -8.17
CA GLN A 307 -1.96 -7.77 -7.35
C GLN A 307 -3.25 -6.93 -7.32
N PRO A 308 -4.44 -7.56 -7.27
CA PRO A 308 -5.70 -6.85 -7.10
C PRO A 308 -5.79 -6.25 -5.69
N VAL A 309 -5.15 -5.09 -5.49
CA VAL A 309 -4.97 -4.47 -4.16
C VAL A 309 -6.28 -4.08 -3.47
N LYS A 310 -7.38 -3.93 -4.20
CA LYS A 310 -8.71 -3.65 -3.63
C LYS A 310 -9.38 -4.86 -2.98
N ASN A 311 -8.83 -6.06 -3.15
CA ASN A 311 -9.31 -7.24 -2.41
C ASN A 311 -8.92 -7.12 -0.94
N VAL A 312 -9.65 -7.80 -0.05
CA VAL A 312 -9.31 -7.84 1.40
C VAL A 312 -7.93 -8.46 1.63
N ILE A 313 -7.59 -9.47 0.84
CA ILE A 313 -6.32 -10.18 0.89
C ILE A 313 -5.53 -9.89 -0.39
N VAL A 314 -4.28 -9.47 -0.21
CA VAL A 314 -3.30 -9.28 -1.28
C VAL A 314 -2.28 -10.41 -1.19
N HIS A 315 -2.32 -11.31 -2.16
CA HIS A 315 -1.41 -12.45 -2.22
C HIS A 315 0.01 -12.00 -2.58
N PHE A 316 1.01 -12.45 -1.82
CA PHE A 316 2.40 -12.16 -2.12
C PHE A 316 3.25 -13.43 -2.18
N ASP A 317 3.97 -13.57 -3.30
CA ASP A 317 4.91 -14.65 -3.54
C ASP A 317 6.24 -14.10 -4.06
N ALA A 318 7.32 -14.39 -3.34
CA ALA A 318 8.66 -13.94 -3.70
C ALA A 318 9.19 -14.61 -4.99
N ASN A 319 8.68 -15.78 -5.38
CA ASN A 319 9.05 -16.38 -6.67
C ASN A 319 8.52 -15.56 -7.85
N THR A 320 7.33 -14.97 -7.70
CA THR A 320 6.77 -14.03 -8.68
C THR A 320 7.65 -12.78 -8.82
N CYS A 321 8.26 -12.28 -7.73
CA CYS A 321 9.27 -11.21 -7.80
C CYS A 321 10.47 -11.61 -8.66
N ALA A 322 10.97 -12.84 -8.53
CA ALA A 322 12.10 -13.32 -9.35
C ALA A 322 11.74 -13.37 -10.85
N LEU A 323 10.50 -13.72 -11.20
CA LEU A 323 10.00 -13.65 -12.57
C LEU A 323 9.95 -12.21 -13.08
N ASN A 324 9.52 -11.27 -12.25
CA ASN A 324 9.48 -9.85 -12.61
C ASN A 324 10.89 -9.21 -12.71
N LYS A 325 11.89 -9.72 -11.97
CA LYS A 325 13.31 -9.38 -12.23
C LYS A 325 13.75 -9.83 -13.63
N ARG A 326 13.38 -11.05 -14.04
CA ARG A 326 13.67 -11.54 -15.41
C ARG A 326 12.98 -10.70 -16.48
N PHE A 327 11.77 -10.23 -16.21
CA PHE A 327 11.09 -9.26 -17.08
C PHE A 327 11.90 -7.96 -17.20
N GLY A 328 12.40 -7.39 -16.10
CA GLY A 328 13.30 -6.23 -16.15
C GLY A 328 14.55 -6.48 -17.03
N ASN A 329 15.17 -7.66 -16.92
CA ASN A 329 16.28 -8.05 -17.81
C ASN A 329 15.88 -8.13 -19.28
N LYS A 330 14.64 -8.58 -19.59
CA LYS A 330 14.12 -8.58 -20.96
C LYS A 330 13.98 -7.15 -21.48
N ILE A 331 13.47 -6.20 -20.68
CA ILE A 331 13.38 -4.79 -21.08
C ILE A 331 14.76 -4.19 -21.32
N LEU A 332 15.75 -4.50 -20.48
CA LEU A 332 17.14 -4.10 -20.72
C LEU A 332 17.68 -4.62 -22.07
N ASN A 333 17.41 -5.89 -22.40
CA ASN A 333 17.83 -6.47 -23.69
C ASN A 333 17.09 -5.84 -24.87
N LEU A 334 15.79 -5.55 -24.73
CA LEU A 334 15.00 -4.80 -25.71
C LEU A 334 15.62 -3.42 -25.96
N SER A 335 15.90 -2.66 -24.90
CA SER A 335 16.53 -1.34 -25.01
C SER A 335 17.87 -1.41 -25.72
N LYS A 336 18.74 -2.38 -25.37
CA LYS A 336 20.02 -2.58 -26.08
C LYS A 336 19.81 -2.83 -27.57
N PHE A 337 18.89 -3.73 -27.93
CA PHE A 337 18.60 -4.04 -29.33
C PHE A 337 18.16 -2.78 -30.09
N ILE A 338 17.21 -2.02 -29.54
CA ILE A 338 16.66 -0.82 -30.20
C ILE A 338 17.72 0.28 -30.29
N CYS A 339 18.40 0.61 -29.20
CA CYS A 339 19.41 1.67 -29.17
C CYS A 339 20.60 1.36 -30.09
N CYS A 340 21.08 0.11 -30.15
CA CYS A 340 22.16 -0.25 -31.07
C CYS A 340 21.75 -0.12 -32.53
N ASN A 341 20.52 -0.53 -32.89
CA ASN A 341 20.02 -0.34 -34.26
C ASN A 341 19.79 1.15 -34.58
N ALA A 342 19.31 1.93 -33.61
CA ALA A 342 19.17 3.39 -33.77
C ALA A 342 20.51 4.07 -34.05
N GLU A 343 21.57 3.69 -33.34
CA GLU A 343 22.93 4.18 -33.57
C GLU A 343 23.46 3.80 -34.96
N LEU A 344 23.25 2.56 -35.40
CA LEU A 344 23.63 2.10 -36.75
C LEU A 344 22.90 2.84 -37.88
N LEU A 345 21.67 3.29 -37.62
CA LEU A 345 20.84 4.04 -38.56
C LEU A 345 21.03 5.56 -38.45
N GLY A 346 21.89 6.03 -37.53
CA GLY A 346 22.13 7.47 -37.33
C GLY A 346 20.95 8.22 -36.70
N ILE A 347 20.02 7.52 -36.02
CA ILE A 347 18.90 8.15 -35.32
C ILE A 347 19.44 8.81 -34.04
N SER A 348 19.57 10.13 -34.08
CA SER A 348 20.12 10.92 -32.96
C SER A 348 19.07 11.50 -32.03
N GLU A 349 17.81 11.55 -32.45
CA GLU A 349 16.69 12.16 -31.72
C GLU A 349 15.51 11.20 -31.60
N ILE A 350 14.66 11.42 -30.60
CA ILE A 350 13.42 10.67 -30.42
C ILE A 350 12.41 11.21 -31.44
N PRO A 351 11.95 10.41 -32.41
CA PRO A 351 11.03 10.90 -33.43
C PRO A 351 9.67 11.23 -32.81
N SER A 352 9.08 12.34 -33.24
CA SER A 352 7.70 12.64 -32.88
C SER A 352 6.77 11.60 -33.49
N PRO A 353 5.74 11.10 -32.78
CA PRO A 353 4.79 10.15 -33.34
C PRO A 353 4.20 10.64 -34.67
N ASP A 354 3.87 11.94 -34.78
CA ASP A 354 3.25 12.52 -35.99
C ASP A 354 4.20 12.62 -37.21
N GLU A 355 5.50 12.44 -37.00
CA GLU A 355 6.51 12.47 -38.06
C GLU A 355 6.70 11.11 -38.74
N LEU A 356 6.15 10.04 -38.16
CA LEU A 356 6.21 8.69 -38.70
C LEU A 356 5.37 8.59 -39.99
N LYS A 357 6.03 8.31 -41.12
CA LYS A 357 5.42 8.25 -42.47
C LYS A 357 5.84 6.97 -43.20
N ALA A 358 5.04 6.58 -44.19
CA ALA A 358 5.29 5.40 -45.05
C ALA A 358 5.45 4.08 -44.27
N LEU A 359 4.61 3.90 -43.25
CA LEU A 359 4.67 2.77 -42.33
C LEU A 359 4.15 1.48 -42.97
N SER A 360 4.90 0.39 -42.76
CA SER A 360 4.46 -0.97 -43.07
C SER A 360 3.25 -1.39 -42.24
N VAL A 361 2.66 -2.54 -42.59
CA VAL A 361 1.52 -3.11 -41.87
C VAL A 361 1.87 -3.42 -40.41
N SER A 362 3.06 -3.97 -40.15
CA SER A 362 3.52 -4.30 -38.79
C SER A 362 3.81 -3.07 -37.94
N GLU A 363 4.32 -1.99 -38.54
CA GLU A 363 4.56 -0.72 -37.85
C GLU A 363 3.25 -0.04 -37.44
N ARG A 364 2.27 0.03 -38.36
CA ARG A 364 0.93 0.57 -38.03
C ARG A 364 0.24 -0.23 -36.93
N TRP A 365 0.44 -1.54 -36.93
CA TRP A 365 -0.11 -2.42 -35.91
C TRP A 365 0.46 -2.14 -34.52
N ILE A 366 1.78 -2.10 -34.37
CA ILE A 366 2.38 -1.91 -33.04
C ILE A 366 2.05 -0.52 -32.48
N LEU A 367 1.92 0.51 -33.33
CA LEU A 367 1.49 1.85 -32.92
C LEU A 367 0.02 1.86 -32.46
N SER A 368 -0.86 1.09 -33.14
CA SER A 368 -2.24 0.87 -32.67
C SER A 368 -2.27 0.17 -31.31
N ARG A 369 -1.48 -0.89 -31.12
CA ARG A 369 -1.35 -1.60 -29.83
C ARG A 369 -0.83 -0.69 -28.71
N LEU A 370 0.14 0.16 -29.02
CA LEU A 370 0.65 1.16 -28.08
C LEU A 370 -0.42 2.17 -27.69
N ALA A 371 -1.17 2.71 -28.65
CA ALA A 371 -2.25 3.65 -28.39
C ALA A 371 -3.35 3.04 -27.51
N ASN A 372 -3.73 1.79 -27.76
CA ASN A 372 -4.68 1.07 -26.91
C ASN A 372 -4.13 0.81 -25.51
N THR A 373 -2.84 0.44 -25.40
CA THR A 373 -2.18 0.26 -24.10
C THR A 373 -2.14 1.55 -23.28
N ILE A 374 -1.85 2.69 -23.92
CA ILE A 374 -1.86 4.00 -23.28
C ILE A 374 -3.24 4.28 -22.69
N ASP A 375 -4.30 4.03 -23.46
CA ASP A 375 -5.68 4.25 -23.01
C ASP A 375 -6.08 3.35 -21.84
N GLU A 376 -5.76 2.06 -21.93
CA GLU A 376 -6.00 1.14 -20.83
C GLU A 376 -5.27 1.56 -19.56
N VAL A 377 -4.00 1.96 -19.68
CA VAL A 377 -3.19 2.36 -18.52
C VAL A 377 -3.72 3.64 -17.90
N ASN A 378 -4.01 4.66 -18.70
CA ASN A 378 -4.55 5.94 -18.20
C ASN A 378 -5.88 5.71 -17.46
N SER A 379 -6.84 5.00 -18.08
CA SER A 379 -8.15 4.74 -17.48
C SER A 379 -8.06 3.90 -16.19
N ASN A 380 -7.17 2.90 -16.16
CA ASN A 380 -7.00 2.06 -14.98
C ASN A 380 -6.26 2.77 -13.84
N LEU A 381 -5.34 3.70 -14.13
CA LEU A 381 -4.72 4.53 -13.10
C LEU A 381 -5.72 5.53 -12.49
N GLU A 382 -6.56 6.17 -13.31
CA GLU A 382 -7.63 7.07 -12.83
C GLU A 382 -8.65 6.35 -11.92
N THR A 383 -8.92 5.08 -12.20
CA THR A 383 -9.85 4.23 -11.41
C THR A 383 -9.15 3.40 -10.33
N PHE A 384 -7.86 3.61 -10.08
CA PHE A 384 -7.04 2.88 -9.09
C PHE A 384 -7.00 1.36 -9.32
N ASN A 385 -7.26 0.90 -10.55
CA ASN A 385 -7.08 -0.49 -10.99
C ASN A 385 -5.64 -0.74 -11.44
N ILE A 386 -4.69 -0.45 -10.56
CA ILE A 386 -3.24 -0.43 -10.82
C ILE A 386 -2.74 -1.76 -11.43
N HIS A 387 -3.31 -2.88 -10.99
CA HIS A 387 -2.96 -4.22 -11.47
C HIS A 387 -3.34 -4.50 -12.92
N VAL A 388 -4.44 -3.92 -13.40
CA VAL A 388 -4.83 -4.02 -14.81
C VAL A 388 -3.85 -3.21 -15.65
N ALA A 389 -3.55 -1.97 -15.25
CA ALA A 389 -2.55 -1.13 -15.92
C ALA A 389 -1.17 -1.82 -16.00
N ALA A 390 -0.68 -2.38 -14.88
CA ALA A 390 0.59 -3.10 -14.83
C ALA A 390 0.62 -4.33 -15.75
N ARG A 391 -0.50 -5.05 -15.84
CA ARG A 391 -0.64 -6.24 -16.72
C ARG A 391 -0.68 -5.84 -18.19
N SER A 392 -1.47 -4.82 -18.56
CA SER A 392 -1.54 -4.30 -19.93
C SER A 392 -0.16 -3.82 -20.41
N LEU A 393 0.60 -3.11 -19.56
CA LEU A 393 1.97 -2.70 -19.91
C LEU A 393 2.92 -3.87 -20.09
N LYS A 394 2.84 -4.89 -19.22
CA LYS A 394 3.65 -6.10 -19.38
C LYS A 394 3.31 -6.82 -20.69
N GLN A 395 2.02 -6.93 -21.02
CA GLN A 395 1.55 -7.55 -22.25
C GLN A 395 2.08 -6.80 -23.48
N PHE A 396 2.00 -5.46 -23.49
CA PHE A 396 2.53 -4.66 -24.58
C PHE A 396 4.04 -4.80 -24.72
N LEU A 397 4.81 -4.54 -23.65
CA LEU A 397 6.28 -4.54 -23.74
C LEU A 397 6.86 -5.92 -24.02
N TYR A 398 6.30 -6.98 -23.43
CA TYR A 398 6.78 -8.34 -23.59
C TYR A 398 6.15 -9.05 -24.79
N GLY A 399 4.82 -9.16 -24.82
CA GLY A 399 4.11 -9.91 -25.85
C GLY A 399 4.11 -9.19 -27.20
N ASP A 400 3.60 -7.96 -27.23
CA ASP A 400 3.35 -7.26 -28.48
C ASP A 400 4.67 -6.71 -29.09
N LEU A 401 5.50 -6.06 -28.26
CA LEU A 401 6.75 -5.44 -28.70
C LEU A 401 7.90 -6.45 -28.83
N CYS A 402 8.26 -7.17 -27.75
CA CYS A 402 9.42 -8.08 -27.81
C CYS A 402 9.16 -9.34 -28.63
N ASP A 403 8.04 -10.03 -28.44
CA ASP A 403 7.86 -11.37 -29.02
C ASP A 403 7.33 -11.32 -30.47
N ILE A 404 6.66 -10.23 -30.85
CA ILE A 404 6.09 -10.06 -32.20
C ILE A 404 6.82 -8.96 -32.98
N PHE A 405 6.72 -7.70 -32.56
CA PHE A 405 7.19 -6.60 -33.40
C PHE A 405 8.70 -6.60 -33.61
N VAL A 406 9.51 -6.90 -32.59
CA VAL A 406 10.98 -7.02 -32.73
C VAL A 406 11.37 -8.13 -33.71
N GLU A 407 10.63 -9.24 -33.76
CA GLU A 407 10.91 -10.31 -34.73
C GLU A 407 10.54 -9.88 -36.16
N LEU A 408 9.40 -9.21 -36.32
CA LEU A 408 8.98 -8.65 -37.62
C LEU A 408 9.94 -7.53 -38.09
N SER A 409 10.42 -6.70 -37.17
CA SER A 409 11.28 -5.56 -37.47
C SER A 409 12.66 -6.00 -37.94
N LYS A 410 13.17 -7.18 -37.56
CA LYS A 410 14.46 -7.70 -38.07
C LYS A 410 14.49 -7.80 -39.60
N HIS A 411 13.38 -8.17 -40.23
CA HIS A 411 13.27 -8.21 -41.68
C HIS A 411 13.30 -6.80 -42.29
N LEU A 412 12.63 -5.83 -41.66
CA LEU A 412 12.61 -4.43 -42.09
C LEU A 412 14.00 -3.78 -41.93
N LEU A 413 14.67 -4.02 -40.80
CA LEU A 413 16.02 -3.53 -40.49
C LEU A 413 17.09 -4.13 -41.42
N SER A 414 16.84 -5.30 -42.01
CA SER A 414 17.74 -5.94 -42.98
C SER A 414 17.45 -5.55 -44.44
N SER A 415 16.45 -4.68 -44.68
CA SER A 415 16.07 -4.24 -46.03
C SER A 415 17.23 -3.51 -46.71
N GLN A 416 17.31 -3.61 -48.05
CA GLN A 416 18.24 -2.82 -48.85
C GLN A 416 17.84 -1.34 -48.90
N ASP A 417 16.55 -1.05 -48.74
CA ASP A 417 16.02 0.31 -48.73
C ASP A 417 16.25 1.00 -47.37
N GLU A 418 17.01 2.08 -47.38
CA GLU A 418 17.33 2.88 -46.20
C GLU A 418 16.10 3.52 -45.56
N SER A 419 15.12 3.94 -46.37
CA SER A 419 13.90 4.56 -45.86
C SER A 419 13.08 3.58 -45.01
N VAL A 420 13.01 2.31 -45.44
CA VAL A 420 12.33 1.22 -44.71
C VAL A 420 13.06 0.92 -43.39
N ARG A 421 14.39 0.85 -43.41
CA ARG A 421 15.18 0.63 -42.20
C ARG A 421 14.99 1.77 -41.19
N LEU A 422 15.03 3.03 -41.67
CA LEU A 422 14.85 4.22 -40.84
C LEU A 422 13.44 4.29 -40.25
N SER A 423 12.40 3.99 -41.04
CA SER A 423 11.01 3.90 -40.58
C SER A 423 10.86 2.91 -39.43
N ALA A 424 11.39 1.69 -39.60
CA ALA A 424 11.32 0.64 -38.59
C ALA A 424 12.11 1.02 -37.32
N GLY A 425 13.30 1.62 -37.49
CA GLY A 425 14.10 2.13 -36.38
C GLY A 425 13.38 3.21 -35.58
N ASN A 426 12.77 4.18 -36.26
CA ASN A 426 11.99 5.24 -35.64
C ASN A 426 10.79 4.67 -34.88
N THR A 427 10.03 3.76 -35.49
CA THR A 427 8.88 3.11 -34.85
C THR A 427 9.30 2.35 -33.57
N LEU A 428 10.42 1.63 -33.60
CA LEU A 428 10.97 0.94 -32.41
C LEU A 428 11.35 1.93 -31.30
N VAL A 429 12.05 3.01 -31.64
CA VAL A 429 12.44 4.05 -30.67
C VAL A 429 11.21 4.70 -30.06
N THR A 430 10.20 5.07 -30.86
CA THR A 430 8.92 5.62 -30.38
C THR A 430 8.23 4.68 -29.39
N CYS A 431 8.14 3.38 -29.72
CA CYS A 431 7.48 2.40 -28.85
C CYS A 431 8.23 2.18 -27.55
N LEU A 432 9.56 2.11 -27.60
CA LEU A 432 10.39 1.95 -26.41
C LEU A 432 10.26 3.17 -25.49
N GLU A 433 10.41 4.37 -26.03
CA GLU A 433 10.35 5.62 -25.28
C GLU A 433 9.02 5.79 -24.54
N ALA A 434 7.89 5.61 -25.25
CA ALA A 434 6.56 5.70 -24.66
C ALA A 434 6.37 4.60 -23.60
N GLY A 435 6.81 3.38 -23.89
CA GLY A 435 6.76 2.25 -22.96
C GLY A 435 7.56 2.48 -21.67
N LEU A 436 8.76 3.07 -21.75
CA LEU A 436 9.58 3.40 -20.58
C LEU A 436 8.90 4.47 -19.72
N ARG A 437 8.33 5.52 -20.33
CA ARG A 437 7.57 6.55 -19.59
C ARG A 437 6.34 5.95 -18.89
N LEU A 438 5.56 5.13 -19.58
CA LEU A 438 4.37 4.48 -19.00
C LEU A 438 4.73 3.56 -17.82
N MET A 439 5.84 2.82 -17.93
CA MET A 439 6.31 1.88 -16.91
C MET A 439 6.99 2.57 -15.72
N SER A 440 7.39 3.84 -15.86
CA SER A 440 8.14 4.57 -14.82
C SER A 440 7.47 4.65 -13.43
N PRO A 441 6.13 4.75 -13.28
CA PRO A 441 5.50 4.72 -11.94
C PRO A 441 5.65 3.35 -11.25
N PHE A 442 5.79 2.28 -12.04
CA PHE A 442 5.86 0.90 -11.57
C PHE A 442 7.30 0.44 -11.30
N MET A 443 8.22 0.74 -12.22
CA MET A 443 9.64 0.34 -12.15
C MET A 443 10.58 1.56 -12.31
N PRO A 444 10.55 2.53 -11.38
CA PRO A 444 11.20 3.83 -11.56
C PRO A 444 12.71 3.76 -11.80
N PHE A 445 13.43 2.83 -11.14
CA PHE A 445 14.90 2.84 -11.19
C PHE A 445 15.41 2.34 -12.54
N LEU A 446 14.92 1.19 -12.99
CA LEU A 446 15.28 0.60 -14.27
C LEU A 446 14.83 1.50 -15.42
N MET A 447 13.58 2.00 -15.38
CA MET A 447 13.08 2.85 -16.46
C MET A 447 13.91 4.14 -16.57
N HIS A 448 14.29 4.76 -15.45
CA HIS A 448 15.15 5.95 -15.45
C HIS A 448 16.53 5.68 -16.07
N VAL A 449 17.16 4.55 -15.73
CA VAL A 449 18.47 4.18 -16.30
C VAL A 449 18.34 3.95 -17.80
N LEU A 450 17.34 3.19 -18.25
CA LEU A 450 17.15 2.88 -19.66
C LEU A 450 16.80 4.11 -20.49
N TYR A 451 16.01 5.03 -19.94
CA TYR A 451 15.60 6.25 -20.62
C TYR A 451 16.80 7.13 -21.03
N LYS A 452 17.85 7.18 -20.21
CA LYS A 452 19.09 7.92 -20.51
C LYS A 452 19.88 7.39 -21.72
N TYR A 453 19.65 6.14 -22.11
CA TYR A 453 20.32 5.51 -23.25
C TYR A 453 19.55 5.64 -24.56
N LEU A 454 18.35 6.23 -24.55
CA LEU A 454 17.61 6.49 -25.78
C LEU A 454 18.37 7.46 -26.69
N PRO A 455 18.06 7.46 -28.00
CA PRO A 455 18.38 8.59 -28.88
C PRO A 455 17.94 9.90 -28.20
N GLN A 456 18.71 10.98 -28.34
CA GLN A 456 18.59 12.19 -27.51
C GLN A 456 19.02 11.98 -26.04
N ARG A 457 20.34 11.89 -25.83
CA ARG A 457 20.93 11.80 -24.48
C ARG A 457 20.64 13.07 -23.68
N SER A 458 19.54 13.07 -22.95
CA SER A 458 19.16 14.11 -22.00
C SER A 458 19.49 13.66 -20.57
N ASP A 459 19.95 14.59 -19.75
CA ASP A 459 20.11 14.37 -18.31
C ASP A 459 18.78 14.44 -17.54
N GLN A 460 17.68 14.79 -18.22
CA GLN A 460 16.34 14.85 -17.62
C GLN A 460 15.91 13.47 -17.10
N ALA A 461 15.36 13.46 -15.89
CA ALA A 461 14.82 12.23 -15.31
C ALA A 461 13.50 11.86 -15.98
N VAL A 462 13.26 10.56 -16.20
CA VAL A 462 11.99 10.06 -16.78
C VAL A 462 10.76 10.52 -15.97
N SER A 463 10.93 10.71 -14.66
CA SER A 463 9.89 11.20 -13.75
C SER A 463 9.52 12.68 -13.96
N GLN A 464 10.34 13.44 -14.69
CA GLN A 464 10.09 14.83 -15.06
C GLN A 464 9.52 14.97 -16.47
N CYS A 465 9.44 13.87 -17.22
CA CYS A 465 8.88 13.85 -18.57
C CYS A 465 7.35 13.86 -18.51
N THR A 466 6.72 14.40 -19.55
CA THR A 466 5.26 14.36 -19.68
C THR A 466 4.79 12.92 -19.83
N TYR A 467 3.82 12.49 -19.03
CA TYR A 467 3.26 11.14 -19.12
C TYR A 467 2.46 10.97 -20.43
N PRO A 468 2.56 9.85 -21.17
CA PRO A 468 1.77 9.63 -22.37
C PRO A 468 0.26 9.64 -22.07
N LEU A 469 -0.47 10.54 -22.73
CA LEU A 469 -1.92 10.69 -22.55
C LEU A 469 -2.68 10.18 -23.78
N SER A 470 -3.82 9.54 -23.53
CA SER A 470 -4.72 8.97 -24.54
C SER A 470 -5.03 9.88 -25.72
N LYS A 471 -5.28 11.17 -25.46
CA LYS A 471 -5.63 12.15 -26.49
C LYS A 471 -4.54 12.27 -27.57
N GLN A 472 -3.27 12.17 -27.18
CA GLN A 472 -2.12 12.31 -28.07
C GLN A 472 -1.99 11.12 -29.04
N TRP A 473 -2.51 9.94 -28.67
CA TRP A 473 -2.32 8.69 -29.41
C TRP A 473 -3.57 8.16 -30.09
N SER A 474 -4.71 8.80 -29.87
CA SER A 474 -6.03 8.36 -30.36
C SER A 474 -6.10 8.09 -31.87
N HIS A 475 -5.35 8.84 -32.69
CA HIS A 475 -5.34 8.72 -34.14
C HIS A 475 -4.59 7.48 -34.67
N TRP A 476 -3.76 6.84 -33.84
CA TRP A 476 -3.04 5.61 -34.20
C TRP A 476 -3.88 4.34 -34.10
N LYS A 477 -5.04 4.41 -33.44
CA LYS A 477 -5.91 3.27 -33.23
C LYS A 477 -6.49 2.75 -34.54
N ASN A 478 -6.32 1.46 -34.78
CA ASN A 478 -6.85 0.73 -35.93
C ASN A 478 -7.34 -0.66 -35.50
N PRO A 479 -8.59 -0.77 -34.99
CA PRO A 479 -9.15 -2.03 -34.52
C PRO A 479 -9.22 -3.12 -35.59
N ASP A 480 -9.51 -2.75 -36.83
CA ASP A 480 -9.62 -3.70 -37.95
C ASP A 480 -8.27 -4.36 -38.23
N LEU A 481 -7.19 -3.57 -38.27
CA LEU A 481 -5.82 -4.07 -38.44
C LEU A 481 -5.38 -4.97 -37.28
N GLU A 482 -5.77 -4.63 -36.05
CA GLU A 482 -5.47 -5.48 -34.89
C GLU A 482 -6.15 -6.84 -35.00
N GLN A 483 -7.40 -6.89 -35.47
CA GLN A 483 -8.14 -8.13 -35.66
C GLN A 483 -7.56 -8.99 -36.80
N GLU A 484 -7.15 -8.36 -37.91
CA GLU A 484 -6.47 -9.03 -39.01
C GLU A 484 -5.17 -9.69 -38.54
N ILE A 485 -4.32 -8.96 -37.81
CA ILE A 485 -3.05 -9.50 -37.31
C ILE A 485 -3.26 -10.55 -36.22
N ALA A 486 -4.28 -10.39 -35.36
CA ALA A 486 -4.64 -11.42 -34.39
C ALA A 486 -4.94 -12.77 -35.08
N THR A 487 -5.67 -12.73 -36.20
CA THR A 487 -5.96 -13.92 -37.02
C THR A 487 -4.68 -14.53 -37.60
N VAL A 488 -3.75 -13.71 -38.09
CA VAL A 488 -2.44 -14.19 -38.58
C VAL A 488 -1.63 -14.85 -37.47
N LEU A 489 -1.59 -14.25 -36.28
CA LEU A 489 -0.87 -14.80 -35.12
C LEU A 489 -1.47 -16.11 -34.63
N GLU A 490 -2.79 -16.27 -34.71
CA GLU A 490 -3.48 -17.53 -34.40
C GLU A 490 -3.10 -18.64 -35.38
N VAL A 491 -3.00 -18.33 -36.67
CA VAL A 491 -2.51 -19.28 -37.68
C VAL A 491 -1.05 -19.67 -37.39
N VAL A 492 -0.18 -18.70 -37.09
CA VAL A 492 1.23 -18.95 -36.76
C VAL A 492 1.36 -19.82 -35.51
N SER A 493 0.58 -19.54 -34.45
CA SER A 493 0.62 -20.32 -33.22
C SER A 493 0.13 -21.76 -33.43
N THR A 494 -0.91 -21.93 -34.24
CA THR A 494 -1.43 -23.24 -34.63
C THR A 494 -0.40 -24.05 -35.41
N ILE A 495 0.27 -23.43 -36.40
CA ILE A 495 1.36 -24.07 -37.16
C ILE A 495 2.48 -24.49 -36.21
N ARG A 496 2.93 -23.58 -35.32
CA ARG A 496 3.98 -23.88 -34.33
C ARG A 496 3.62 -25.03 -33.41
N SER A 497 2.37 -25.08 -32.95
CA SER A 497 1.85 -26.16 -32.13
C SER A 497 1.91 -27.50 -32.87
N ILE A 498 1.42 -27.53 -34.13
CA ILE A 498 1.46 -28.72 -34.98
C ILE A 498 2.91 -29.17 -35.25
N THR A 499 3.82 -28.24 -35.55
CA THR A 499 5.23 -28.60 -35.78
C THR A 499 5.90 -29.18 -34.53
N ASN A 500 5.56 -28.65 -33.35
CA ASN A 500 6.07 -29.16 -32.07
C ASN A 500 5.53 -30.57 -31.77
N VAL A 501 4.22 -30.79 -31.96
CA VAL A 501 3.60 -32.12 -31.79
C VAL A 501 4.23 -33.15 -32.73
N ASN A 502 4.58 -32.73 -33.95
CA ASN A 502 5.18 -33.60 -34.96
C ASN A 502 6.71 -33.63 -34.94
N ASN A 503 7.37 -33.03 -33.94
CA ASN A 503 8.84 -32.94 -33.82
C ASN A 503 9.57 -32.46 -35.08
N ILE A 504 8.94 -31.57 -35.86
CA ILE A 504 9.56 -30.99 -37.06
C ILE A 504 10.54 -29.91 -36.59
N SER A 505 11.85 -30.16 -36.71
CA SER A 505 12.87 -29.22 -36.25
C SER A 505 12.86 -27.93 -37.07
N GLY A 506 12.81 -26.76 -36.40
CA GLY A 506 12.73 -25.44 -37.02
C GLY A 506 13.96 -24.96 -37.80
N LYS A 507 14.97 -25.82 -38.03
CA LYS A 507 16.08 -25.54 -38.95
C LYS A 507 15.88 -26.37 -40.22
N VAL A 508 15.16 -25.82 -41.19
CA VAL A 508 15.36 -26.26 -42.57
C VAL A 508 16.74 -25.74 -42.96
N ALA A 509 17.70 -26.65 -43.16
CA ALA A 509 19.00 -26.32 -43.72
C ALA A 509 18.81 -25.54 -45.02
N ASP A 510 19.67 -24.54 -45.29
CA ASP A 510 19.75 -23.79 -46.54
C ASP A 510 19.81 -24.74 -47.76
N GLY A 511 18.65 -25.17 -48.21
CA GLY A 511 18.43 -25.92 -49.42
C GLY A 511 17.79 -24.95 -50.39
N LYS A 512 18.59 -24.49 -51.35
CA LYS A 512 18.12 -23.75 -52.53
C LYS A 512 16.84 -24.40 -53.07
N PHE A 513 15.70 -23.78 -52.85
CA PHE A 513 14.51 -24.03 -53.66
C PHE A 513 14.41 -22.90 -54.66
N SER A 514 14.80 -23.20 -55.90
CA SER A 514 14.42 -22.42 -57.06
C SER A 514 12.94 -22.64 -57.32
N TRP A 515 12.16 -21.56 -57.31
CA TRP A 515 10.99 -21.40 -58.15
C TRP A 515 11.10 -20.07 -58.87
#